data_AF-A0A9E3P220-F1
#
_entry.id   AF-A0A9E3P220-F1
#
_cell.length_a   1.000
_cell.length_b   1.000
_cell.length_c   1.000
_cell.angle_alpha   90.00
_cell.angle_beta   90.00
_cell.angle_gamma   90.00
#
_symmetry.space_group_name_H-M   'P 1'
#
loop_
_entity.id
_entity.type
_entity.pdbx_description
1 polymer ?
#
loop_
_entity_poly.entity_id
_entity_poly.type
_entity_poly.pdbx_seq_one_letter_code
_entity_poly.pdbx_strand_id
1 'polypeptide(L)'
;MYRLAASALSLLVGSIMMAGCAVDSDVDADPEASEDSIVAKADEHWFYSGPLPALREAKVVTSLAGNTARVVGYLPDGVTALPAFPNVKLTPSANGRTRVDIVYPIATAAPPKTNSRPGTYSFYGAKPYRPDGIAYTVSQGNHFVPWGGFPFLGYNDGIAFHGPITAQAAPGAPDTQVWYLRRGDVSAGCNRMMGEHVTELAHVLGINMRKVWNANQMYSSPTSAKVEVIADYDMFEGKYIDVDYATDVGVTRPGKIHGDDKVVMFGSWVASEQPDGKDLPANMAWEGGVSGRPYVFKEHARNDMVCSYAKRDLEGLKVVQRSMGGELPRSLCAKKACIVEAIRANKAAEAKARCGL
;
A
#
# COMPACT_ATOMS: atom_id res chain seq x y z
N MET A 1 68.96 -29.47 9.79
CA MET A 1 69.30 -28.04 10.01
C MET A 1 68.39 -27.20 9.10
N TYR A 2 67.68 -26.22 9.67
CA TYR A 2 66.86 -25.11 9.08
C TYR A 2 65.75 -25.52 8.07
N ARG A 3 64.43 -25.43 8.31
CA ARG A 3 63.49 -24.35 8.77
C ARG A 3 63.50 -23.07 7.91
N LEU A 4 62.26 -22.62 7.60
CA LEU A 4 61.79 -21.29 7.11
C LEU A 4 61.63 -21.19 5.58
N ALA A 5 60.59 -20.56 5.00
CA ALA A 5 59.40 -19.92 5.55
C ALA A 5 58.36 -19.70 4.42
N ALA A 6 57.12 -19.52 4.84
CA ALA A 6 55.98 -19.12 4.04
C ALA A 6 56.13 -17.70 3.46
N SER A 7 55.43 -17.43 2.36
CA SER A 7 54.72 -16.16 2.14
C SER A 7 53.63 -16.36 1.09
N ALA A 8 52.44 -16.73 1.57
CA ALA A 8 51.20 -16.64 0.82
C ALA A 8 50.71 -15.19 0.91
N LEU A 9 50.64 -14.51 -0.23
CA LEU A 9 50.02 -13.20 -0.34
C LEU A 9 48.58 -13.40 -0.80
N SER A 10 47.69 -13.63 0.17
CA SER A 10 46.24 -13.64 -0.06
C SER A 10 45.74 -12.20 -0.16
N LEU A 11 45.38 -11.76 -1.38
CA LEU A 11 44.54 -10.59 -1.56
C LEU A 11 43.12 -10.92 -1.06
N LEU A 12 42.79 -10.41 0.12
CA LEU A 12 41.44 -10.40 0.66
C LEU A 12 40.68 -9.22 0.03
N VAL A 13 39.98 -9.45 -1.08
CA VAL A 13 38.94 -8.52 -1.55
C VAL A 13 37.66 -8.86 -0.81
N GLY A 14 37.43 -8.17 0.31
CA GLY A 14 36.17 -8.22 1.04
C GLY A 14 35.05 -7.64 0.20
N SER A 15 34.26 -8.50 -0.43
CA SER A 15 32.97 -8.14 -1.02
C SER A 15 31.88 -8.39 0.02
N ILE A 16 31.39 -7.33 0.64
CA ILE A 16 30.17 -7.35 1.44
C ILE A 16 29.01 -7.44 0.43
N MET A 17 28.52 -8.66 0.20
CA MET A 17 27.31 -8.91 -0.60
C MET A 17 26.08 -8.67 0.29
N MET A 18 25.41 -7.54 0.11
CA MET A 18 24.04 -7.32 0.59
C MET A 18 23.09 -8.04 -0.35
N ALA A 19 22.50 -9.14 0.12
CA ALA A 19 21.54 -9.95 -0.63
C ALA A 19 20.15 -9.26 -0.61
N GLY A 20 19.67 -8.85 -1.77
CA GLY A 20 18.27 -8.49 -2.00
C GLY A 20 17.41 -9.74 -2.22
N CYS A 21 16.20 -9.73 -1.65
CA CYS A 21 15.12 -10.73 -1.71
C CYS A 21 15.22 -11.83 -2.78
N ALA A 22 15.60 -13.04 -2.36
CA ALA A 22 14.93 -14.31 -2.64
C ALA A 22 15.79 -15.47 -2.08
N VAL A 23 15.34 -16.11 -0.99
CA VAL A 23 15.86 -17.42 -0.58
C VAL A 23 14.70 -18.40 -0.58
N ASP A 24 14.98 -19.52 -1.21
CA ASP A 24 14.11 -20.62 -1.59
C ASP A 24 13.88 -21.60 -0.44
N SER A 25 12.76 -22.33 -0.49
CA SER A 25 12.74 -23.70 0.01
C SER A 25 11.65 -24.47 -0.72
N ASP A 26 12.10 -25.36 -1.60
CA ASP A 26 11.34 -26.48 -2.15
C ASP A 26 10.70 -27.30 -1.03
N VAL A 27 9.37 -27.26 -0.93
CA VAL A 27 8.56 -28.30 -0.32
C VAL A 27 7.29 -28.43 -1.15
N ASP A 28 7.12 -29.58 -1.80
CA ASP A 28 5.93 -29.96 -2.54
C ASP A 28 4.66 -29.81 -1.68
N ALA A 29 3.74 -28.95 -2.12
CA ALA A 29 2.37 -28.87 -1.60
C ALA A 29 1.40 -28.49 -2.72
N ASP A 30 0.48 -29.41 -3.02
CA ASP A 30 -0.80 -29.38 -3.77
C ASP A 30 -1.01 -28.44 -4.98
N PRO A 31 -1.81 -28.83 -5.99
CA PRO A 31 -2.07 -28.03 -7.18
C PRO A 31 -3.10 -26.92 -6.89
N GLU A 32 -2.78 -25.98 -6.00
CA GLU A 32 -3.55 -24.75 -5.81
C GLU A 32 -2.89 -23.59 -6.57
N ALA A 33 -3.61 -23.10 -7.59
CA ALA A 33 -3.42 -21.83 -8.30
C ALA A 33 -1.96 -21.35 -8.47
N SER A 34 -1.29 -21.79 -9.53
CA SER A 34 -0.01 -21.22 -9.94
C SER A 34 -0.12 -19.70 -10.15
N GLU A 35 0.95 -18.95 -9.82
CA GLU A 35 1.01 -17.48 -10.01
C GLU A 35 0.71 -17.04 -11.46
N ASP A 36 0.84 -17.95 -12.42
CA ASP A 36 0.49 -17.75 -13.83
C ASP A 36 -1.01 -17.53 -14.09
N SER A 37 -1.88 -17.87 -13.12
CA SER A 37 -3.34 -17.70 -13.25
C SER A 37 -3.88 -16.31 -12.85
N ILE A 38 -3.01 -15.38 -12.44
CA ILE A 38 -3.41 -14.07 -11.85
C ILE A 38 -2.91 -12.88 -12.70
N VAL A 39 -2.68 -13.07 -14.01
CA VAL A 39 -2.24 -11.98 -14.91
C VAL A 39 -3.40 -11.05 -15.25
N ALA A 40 -3.78 -10.19 -14.31
CA ALA A 40 -4.50 -8.96 -14.60
C ALA A 40 -3.48 -7.92 -15.08
N LYS A 41 -3.56 -7.50 -16.36
CA LYS A 41 -2.78 -6.36 -16.85
C LYS A 41 -3.43 -5.07 -16.35
N ALA A 42 -2.90 -4.48 -15.28
CA ALA A 42 -3.33 -3.17 -14.80
C ALA A 42 -2.20 -2.15 -14.97
N ASP A 43 -2.41 -1.26 -15.93
CA ASP A 43 -1.53 -0.15 -16.28
C ASP A 43 -2.10 1.20 -15.79
N GLU A 44 -2.93 1.17 -14.74
CA GLU A 44 -3.65 2.36 -14.28
C GLU A 44 -2.79 3.24 -13.37
N HIS A 45 -3.00 4.55 -13.44
CA HIS A 45 -2.39 5.47 -12.49
C HIS A 45 -3.40 5.81 -11.39
N TRP A 46 -3.02 5.56 -10.14
CA TRP A 46 -3.86 5.78 -8.96
C TRP A 46 -3.67 7.17 -8.36
N PHE A 47 -4.75 7.75 -7.86
CA PHE A 47 -4.81 9.09 -7.29
C PHE A 47 -5.54 9.11 -5.95
N TYR A 48 -5.09 9.97 -5.03
CA TYR A 48 -5.74 10.20 -3.74
C TYR A 48 -6.56 11.49 -3.77
N SER A 49 -7.87 11.37 -3.58
CA SER A 49 -8.83 12.47 -3.42
C SER A 49 -9.40 12.58 -2.01
N GLY A 50 -9.05 11.64 -1.12
CA GLY A 50 -9.48 11.65 0.27
C GLY A 50 -9.00 12.89 1.04
N PRO A 51 -9.55 13.12 2.23
CA PRO A 51 -9.35 14.37 2.96
C PRO A 51 -8.09 14.38 3.84
N LEU A 52 -7.39 13.25 3.99
CA LEU A 52 -6.17 13.22 4.80
C LEU A 52 -5.05 14.01 4.12
N PRO A 53 -4.47 15.03 4.79
CA PRO A 53 -3.31 15.73 4.27
C PRO A 53 -2.03 14.91 4.49
N ALA A 54 -0.93 15.38 3.91
CA ALA A 54 0.39 14.98 4.35
C ALA A 54 0.57 15.33 5.84
N LEU A 55 1.01 14.36 6.64
CA LEU A 55 1.21 14.51 8.06
C LEU A 55 2.59 15.09 8.37
N ARG A 56 2.68 15.90 9.42
CA ARG A 56 3.95 16.35 10.00
C ARG A 56 4.54 15.26 10.88
N GLU A 57 5.87 15.15 10.88
CA GLU A 57 6.61 14.20 11.74
C GLU A 57 6.10 12.76 11.61
N ALA A 58 5.69 12.37 10.40
CA ALA A 58 5.12 11.06 10.15
C ALA A 58 6.14 9.94 10.44
N LYS A 59 5.68 8.86 11.04
CA LYS A 59 6.38 7.58 11.16
C LYS A 59 5.44 6.43 10.87
N VAL A 60 5.99 5.32 10.39
CA VAL A 60 5.24 4.08 10.17
C VAL A 60 5.74 3.04 11.17
N VAL A 61 4.83 2.38 11.88
CA VAL A 61 5.11 1.20 12.71
C VAL A 61 4.52 -0.01 12.00
N THR A 62 5.37 -0.94 11.59
CA THR A 62 4.98 -2.22 11.00
C THR A 62 5.02 -3.29 12.08
N SER A 63 3.85 -3.84 12.43
CA SER A 63 3.73 -4.99 13.32
C SER A 63 3.66 -6.26 12.51
N LEU A 64 4.68 -7.12 12.68
CA LEU A 64 4.73 -8.41 11.99
C LEU A 64 3.67 -9.37 12.54
N ALA A 65 3.59 -9.55 13.87
CA ALA A 65 2.55 -10.41 14.48
C ALA A 65 1.11 -9.89 14.26
N GLY A 66 0.92 -8.57 14.21
CA GLY A 66 -0.39 -7.97 14.01
C GLY A 66 -0.82 -7.86 12.55
N ASN A 67 0.09 -8.05 11.59
CA ASN A 67 -0.17 -7.79 10.17
C ASN A 67 -0.79 -6.40 9.94
N THR A 68 -0.21 -5.38 10.60
CA THR A 68 -0.64 -3.98 10.49
C THR A 68 0.51 -3.04 10.21
N ALA A 69 0.20 -1.94 9.53
CA ALA A 69 1.06 -0.77 9.42
C ALA A 69 0.32 0.43 10.00
N ARG A 70 0.82 0.98 11.10
CA ARG A 70 0.29 2.21 11.69
C ARG A 70 1.12 3.42 11.28
N VAL A 71 0.49 4.43 10.70
CA VAL A 71 1.07 5.75 10.52
C VAL A 71 0.72 6.59 11.74
N VAL A 72 1.73 7.23 12.32
CA VAL A 72 1.56 8.22 13.39
C VAL A 72 2.17 9.53 12.91
N GLY A 73 1.44 10.63 13.08
CA GLY A 73 1.95 11.97 12.78
C GLY A 73 1.02 13.05 13.34
N TYR A 74 1.23 14.29 12.90
CA TYR A 74 0.39 15.42 13.29
C TYR A 74 -0.28 16.07 12.08
N LEU A 75 -1.48 16.58 12.28
CA LEU A 75 -2.12 17.44 11.26
C LEU A 75 -1.24 18.68 11.00
N PRO A 76 -1.19 19.16 9.74
CA PRO A 76 -0.54 20.42 9.44
C PRO A 76 -1.28 21.59 10.09
N ASP A 77 -0.56 22.69 10.30
CA ASP A 77 -1.13 23.90 10.90
C ASP A 77 -2.36 24.38 10.13
N GLY A 78 -3.38 24.82 10.88
CA GLY A 78 -4.66 25.27 10.31
C GLY A 78 -5.66 24.15 9.97
N VAL A 79 -5.27 22.87 10.07
CA VAL A 79 -6.19 21.74 9.96
C VAL A 79 -6.52 21.22 11.35
N THR A 80 -7.71 21.55 11.85
CA THR A 80 -8.14 21.22 13.22
C THR A 80 -9.17 20.09 13.29
N ALA A 81 -9.76 19.72 12.15
CA ALA A 81 -10.74 18.66 12.08
C ALA A 81 -10.56 17.84 10.79
N LEU A 82 -10.78 16.53 10.91
CA LEU A 82 -10.96 15.62 9.79
C LEU A 82 -12.36 15.01 9.90
N PRO A 83 -12.99 14.63 8.78
CA PRO A 83 -14.16 13.76 8.83
C PRO A 83 -13.85 12.48 9.61
N ALA A 84 -14.87 11.85 10.19
CA ALA A 84 -14.68 10.56 10.83
C ALA A 84 -14.27 9.51 9.77
N PHE A 85 -13.05 8.98 9.89
CA PHE A 85 -12.54 7.90 9.05
C PHE A 85 -12.43 6.61 9.86
N PRO A 86 -12.81 5.46 9.26
CA PRO A 86 -12.84 4.19 9.99
C PRO A 86 -11.45 3.78 10.48
N ASN A 87 -10.42 4.02 9.67
CA ASN A 87 -9.03 3.65 9.97
C ASN A 87 -8.26 4.72 10.76
N VAL A 88 -8.90 5.80 11.23
CA VAL A 88 -8.22 6.96 11.83
C VAL A 88 -8.69 7.20 13.25
N LYS A 89 -7.75 7.48 14.15
CA LYS A 89 -8.00 8.06 15.47
C LYS A 89 -7.28 9.38 15.62
N LEU A 90 -7.97 10.34 16.22
CA LEU A 90 -7.44 11.67 16.51
C LEU A 90 -7.26 11.82 18.02
N THR A 91 -6.06 12.18 18.44
CA THR A 91 -5.75 12.49 19.84
C THR A 91 -5.22 13.92 19.93
N PRO A 92 -5.90 14.85 20.62
CA PRO A 92 -5.34 16.17 20.92
C PRO A 92 -4.03 16.03 21.67
N SER A 93 -2.97 16.73 21.24
CA SER A 93 -1.70 16.75 21.95
C SER A 93 -1.56 18.01 22.79
N ALA A 94 -0.76 17.93 23.86
CA ALA A 94 -0.59 19.01 24.84
C ALA A 94 -0.03 20.32 24.25
N ASN A 95 0.61 20.27 23.08
CA ASN A 95 1.12 21.43 22.34
C ASN A 95 0.10 22.06 21.37
N GLY A 96 -1.18 21.71 21.48
CA GLY A 96 -2.25 22.27 20.65
C GLY A 96 -2.33 21.69 19.24
N ARG A 97 -1.46 20.72 18.89
CA ARG A 97 -1.58 19.95 17.64
C ARG A 97 -2.56 18.78 17.83
N THR A 98 -2.95 18.15 16.73
CA THR A 98 -3.75 16.92 16.74
C THR A 98 -2.90 15.79 16.20
N ARG A 99 -2.63 14.78 17.05
CA ARG A 99 -2.01 13.52 16.64
C ARG A 99 -3.03 12.72 15.82
N VAL A 100 -2.56 12.15 14.73
CA VAL A 100 -3.32 11.25 13.86
C VAL A 100 -2.66 9.89 13.92
N ASP A 101 -3.45 8.87 14.25
CA ASP A 101 -3.07 7.46 14.16
C ASP A 101 -3.91 6.81 13.08
N ILE A 102 -3.27 6.29 12.03
CA ILE A 102 -3.93 5.61 10.90
C ILE A 102 -3.44 4.18 10.84
N VAL A 103 -4.33 3.19 10.82
CA VAL A 103 -3.93 1.77 10.78
C VAL A 103 -4.39 1.12 9.49
N TYR A 104 -3.48 0.44 8.81
CA TYR A 104 -3.75 -0.33 7.60
C TYR A 104 -3.49 -1.81 7.82
N PRO A 105 -4.31 -2.72 7.26
CA PRO A 105 -3.96 -4.13 7.16
C PRO A 105 -2.80 -4.29 6.17
N ILE A 106 -1.89 -5.22 6.46
CA ILE A 106 -0.81 -5.60 5.54
C ILE A 106 -0.68 -7.12 5.44
N ALA A 107 -0.07 -7.60 4.36
CA ALA A 107 0.46 -8.95 4.28
C ALA A 107 1.96 -8.94 4.57
N THR A 108 2.46 -9.95 5.26
CA THR A 108 3.86 -10.15 5.66
C THR A 108 4.44 -11.37 4.96
N ALA A 109 5.70 -11.70 5.23
CA ALA A 109 6.43 -12.75 4.53
C ALA A 109 5.92 -14.14 4.91
N ALA A 110 5.67 -14.98 3.90
CA ALA A 110 5.40 -16.40 4.10
C ALA A 110 6.71 -17.13 4.47
N PRO A 111 6.76 -17.96 5.52
CA PRO A 111 7.90 -18.84 5.76
C PRO A 111 8.26 -19.67 4.51
N PRO A 112 9.56 -19.86 4.19
CA PRO A 112 10.75 -19.44 4.94
C PRO A 112 11.19 -18.00 4.67
N LYS A 113 10.46 -17.25 3.83
CA LYS A 113 10.80 -15.87 3.47
C LYS A 113 10.63 -15.00 4.71
N THR A 114 11.36 -13.88 4.73
CA THR A 114 11.38 -13.00 5.92
C THR A 114 11.10 -11.56 5.51
N ASN A 115 10.39 -10.85 6.38
CA ASN A 115 10.36 -9.40 6.31
C ASN A 115 11.70 -8.81 6.78
N SER A 116 11.78 -7.48 6.76
CA SER A 116 12.83 -6.78 7.50
C SER A 116 12.84 -7.24 8.96
N ARG A 117 14.04 -7.41 9.53
CA ARG A 117 14.20 -7.68 10.96
C ARG A 117 13.65 -6.50 11.78
N PRO A 118 13.28 -6.71 13.06
CA PRO A 118 12.90 -5.61 13.92
C PRO A 118 13.99 -4.53 13.96
N GLY A 119 13.59 -3.26 13.83
CA GLY A 119 14.52 -2.14 13.69
C GLY A 119 13.87 -0.91 13.06
N THR A 120 14.64 0.16 12.91
CA THR A 120 14.18 1.41 12.28
C THR A 120 14.89 1.63 10.96
N TYR A 121 14.12 1.91 9.91
CA TYR A 121 14.59 2.03 8.54
C TYR A 121 14.15 3.35 7.91
N SER A 122 14.98 3.86 6.99
CA SER A 122 14.62 5.01 6.16
C SER A 122 13.99 4.51 4.85
N PHE A 123 13.08 5.31 4.29
CA PHE A 123 12.71 5.12 2.89
C PHE A 123 13.91 5.45 1.99
N TYR A 124 14.30 4.52 1.12
CA TYR A 124 15.36 4.75 0.15
C TYR A 124 14.82 5.33 -1.17
N GLY A 125 13.54 5.07 -1.48
CA GLY A 125 12.90 5.61 -2.67
C GLY A 125 11.42 5.29 -2.80
N ALA A 126 10.73 6.05 -3.63
CA ALA A 126 9.35 5.76 -4.02
C ALA A 126 9.17 5.79 -5.53
N LYS A 127 8.29 4.93 -6.04
CA LYS A 127 7.73 5.00 -7.40
C LYS A 127 6.22 5.19 -7.27
N PRO A 128 5.70 6.43 -7.36
CA PRO A 128 4.29 6.73 -7.18
C PRO A 128 3.38 6.05 -8.22
N TYR A 129 3.90 5.78 -9.42
CA TYR A 129 3.22 5.02 -10.46
C TYR A 129 4.13 3.88 -10.94
N ARG A 130 3.82 2.66 -10.50
CA ARG A 130 4.52 1.42 -10.85
C ARG A 130 3.61 0.51 -11.68
N PRO A 131 3.55 0.69 -13.00
CA PRO A 131 2.78 -0.21 -13.87
C PRO A 131 3.40 -1.61 -13.90
N ASP A 132 2.63 -2.56 -14.43
CA ASP A 132 3.09 -3.92 -14.64
C ASP A 132 4.33 -3.95 -15.54
N GLY A 133 5.19 -4.95 -15.33
CA GLY A 133 6.33 -5.12 -16.19
C GLY A 133 7.37 -6.07 -15.65
N ILE A 134 8.47 -6.15 -16.39
CA ILE A 134 9.57 -7.05 -16.06
C ILE A 134 10.32 -6.53 -14.83
N ALA A 135 10.51 -7.40 -13.85
CA ALA A 135 11.43 -7.22 -12.74
C ALA A 135 12.48 -8.34 -12.76
N TYR A 136 13.65 -8.06 -12.21
CA TYR A 136 14.69 -9.06 -12.00
C TYR A 136 14.69 -9.49 -10.53
N THR A 137 14.62 -10.79 -10.29
CA THR A 137 14.99 -11.40 -9.00
C THR A 137 16.13 -12.38 -9.22
N VAL A 138 16.92 -12.63 -8.18
CA VAL A 138 18.03 -13.59 -8.25
C VAL A 138 17.51 -15.00 -8.55
N SER A 139 16.34 -15.37 -8.02
CA SER A 139 15.76 -16.70 -8.17
C SER A 139 15.06 -16.94 -9.52
N GLN A 140 14.40 -15.93 -10.09
CA GLN A 140 13.58 -16.11 -11.30
C GLN A 140 14.15 -15.39 -12.53
N GLY A 141 15.27 -14.68 -12.38
CA GLY A 141 15.78 -13.79 -13.42
C GLY A 141 14.75 -12.73 -13.78
N ASN A 142 14.72 -12.35 -15.06
CA ASN A 142 13.71 -11.43 -15.60
C ASN A 142 12.37 -12.13 -15.70
N HIS A 143 11.39 -11.70 -14.90
CA HIS A 143 10.02 -12.21 -14.92
C HIS A 143 9.03 -11.05 -14.89
N PHE A 144 7.81 -11.29 -15.36
CA PHE A 144 6.74 -10.30 -15.34
C PHE A 144 6.14 -10.20 -13.94
N VAL A 145 5.93 -8.98 -13.45
CA VAL A 145 5.30 -8.72 -12.15
C VAL A 145 4.07 -7.81 -12.35
N PRO A 146 2.87 -8.25 -11.91
CA PRO A 146 1.66 -7.46 -11.95
C PRO A 146 1.62 -6.47 -10.77
N TRP A 147 2.25 -5.30 -10.93
CA TRP A 147 2.31 -4.24 -9.93
C TRP A 147 1.02 -3.43 -9.80
N GLY A 148 0.11 -3.54 -10.77
CA GLY A 148 -1.21 -2.91 -10.75
C GLY A 148 -1.21 -1.39 -10.89
N GLY A 149 -0.06 -0.77 -11.15
CA GLY A 149 0.08 0.68 -11.19
C GLY A 149 0.21 1.35 -9.82
N PHE A 150 0.16 0.58 -8.73
CA PHE A 150 0.17 1.12 -7.37
C PHE A 150 1.50 1.77 -6.99
N PRO A 151 1.51 2.67 -5.99
CA PRO A 151 2.76 3.18 -5.44
C PRO A 151 3.63 2.06 -4.87
N PHE A 152 4.94 2.16 -5.09
CA PHE A 152 5.95 1.33 -4.46
C PHE A 152 6.81 2.20 -3.53
N LEU A 153 6.73 1.96 -2.22
CA LEU A 153 7.41 2.74 -1.18
C LEU A 153 8.53 1.90 -0.56
N GLY A 154 9.73 2.01 -1.15
CA GLY A 154 10.88 1.20 -0.79
C GLY A 154 11.55 1.65 0.51
N TYR A 155 11.74 0.70 1.43
CA TYR A 155 12.50 0.85 2.67
C TYR A 155 13.34 -0.42 2.91
N ASN A 156 14.55 -0.30 3.47
CA ASN A 156 15.43 -1.45 3.73
C ASN A 156 15.71 -2.36 2.50
N ASP A 157 16.48 -1.84 1.53
CA ASP A 157 17.16 -2.60 0.47
C ASP A 157 16.33 -3.70 -0.23
N GLY A 158 15.20 -3.30 -0.82
CA GLY A 158 14.34 -4.19 -1.61
C GLY A 158 13.03 -4.58 -0.93
N ILE A 159 12.86 -4.24 0.34
CA ILE A 159 11.57 -4.32 1.03
C ILE A 159 10.75 -3.04 0.74
N ALA A 160 9.43 -3.14 0.69
CA ALA A 160 8.57 -2.01 0.39
C ALA A 160 7.17 -2.17 0.96
N PHE A 161 6.45 -1.05 1.03
CA PHE A 161 4.99 -1.06 0.97
C PHE A 161 4.55 -0.93 -0.48
N HIS A 162 3.67 -1.80 -0.94
CA HIS A 162 3.09 -1.72 -2.28
C HIS A 162 1.67 -2.30 -2.32
N GLY A 163 0.95 -2.06 -3.42
CA GLY A 163 -0.42 -2.54 -3.59
C GLY A 163 -0.53 -4.07 -3.64
N PRO A 164 -1.75 -4.61 -3.77
CA PRO A 164 -1.96 -6.04 -3.81
C PRO A 164 -1.42 -6.61 -5.12
N ILE A 165 -1.05 -7.88 -5.10
CA ILE A 165 -0.84 -8.65 -6.35
C ILE A 165 -1.99 -9.62 -6.61
N THR A 166 -3.01 -9.63 -5.75
CA THR A 166 -4.16 -10.51 -5.87
C THR A 166 -5.32 -9.72 -6.45
N ALA A 167 -5.85 -10.22 -7.56
CA ALA A 167 -6.99 -9.65 -8.25
C ALA A 167 -7.99 -10.74 -8.65
N GLN A 168 -9.27 -10.35 -8.79
CA GLN A 168 -10.32 -11.18 -9.38
C GLN A 168 -11.09 -10.33 -10.39
N ALA A 169 -11.61 -10.97 -11.45
CA ALA A 169 -12.52 -10.30 -12.37
C ALA A 169 -13.78 -9.83 -11.62
N ALA A 170 -14.19 -8.59 -11.85
CA ALA A 170 -15.39 -8.03 -11.24
C ALA A 170 -16.65 -8.74 -11.76
N PRO A 171 -17.56 -9.20 -10.89
CA PRO A 171 -18.82 -9.83 -11.32
C PRO A 171 -19.63 -8.89 -12.24
N GLY A 172 -19.94 -9.33 -13.46
CA GLY A 172 -20.72 -8.56 -14.42
C GLY A 172 -19.96 -7.41 -15.10
N ALA A 173 -18.65 -7.25 -14.86
CA ALA A 173 -17.79 -6.28 -15.52
C ALA A 173 -16.45 -6.95 -15.92
N PRO A 174 -16.43 -7.74 -17.01
CA PRO A 174 -15.30 -8.61 -17.36
C PRO A 174 -13.98 -7.86 -17.62
N ASP A 175 -14.05 -6.58 -17.96
CA ASP A 175 -12.90 -5.71 -18.19
C ASP A 175 -12.41 -4.98 -16.93
N THR A 176 -13.02 -5.24 -15.77
CA THR A 176 -12.67 -4.61 -14.48
C THR A 176 -12.08 -5.65 -13.55
N GLN A 177 -10.99 -5.27 -12.88
CA GLN A 177 -10.30 -6.10 -11.91
C GLN A 177 -10.50 -5.54 -10.52
N VAL A 178 -10.79 -6.43 -9.58
CA VAL A 178 -10.89 -6.08 -8.17
C VAL A 178 -9.64 -6.52 -7.47
N TRP A 179 -8.85 -5.54 -7.04
CA TRP A 179 -7.65 -5.77 -6.26
C TRP A 179 -8.02 -5.94 -4.79
N TYR A 180 -7.51 -6.98 -4.15
CA TYR A 180 -7.74 -7.20 -2.73
C TYR A 180 -6.50 -7.74 -2.02
N LEU A 181 -6.38 -7.39 -0.74
CA LEU A 181 -5.31 -7.84 0.12
C LEU A 181 -5.71 -9.17 0.75
N ARG A 182 -4.85 -10.18 0.59
CA ARG A 182 -4.80 -11.35 1.47
C ARG A 182 -3.98 -10.99 2.71
N ARG A 183 -4.63 -10.58 3.80
CA ARG A 183 -3.95 -10.16 5.04
C ARG A 183 -3.43 -11.41 5.76
N GLY A 184 -2.16 -11.72 5.56
CA GLY A 184 -1.48 -12.84 6.21
C GLY A 184 -0.05 -13.01 5.74
N ASP A 185 0.54 -14.15 6.05
CA ASP A 185 1.91 -14.52 5.72
C ASP A 185 1.97 -15.07 4.29
N VAL A 186 1.83 -14.18 3.29
CA VAL A 186 1.69 -14.56 1.87
C VAL A 186 2.66 -13.84 0.93
N SER A 187 3.46 -12.91 1.44
CA SER A 187 4.40 -12.11 0.63
C SER A 187 5.79 -12.75 0.54
N ALA A 188 6.63 -12.20 -0.34
CA ALA A 188 8.04 -12.56 -0.43
C ALA A 188 8.97 -11.74 0.49
N GLY A 189 8.43 -10.91 1.39
CA GLY A 189 9.20 -10.02 2.27
C GLY A 189 8.67 -8.59 2.34
N CYS A 190 8.04 -8.11 1.26
CA CYS A 190 7.39 -6.80 1.22
C CYS A 190 6.07 -6.77 2.00
N ASN A 191 5.70 -5.60 2.50
CA ASN A 191 4.39 -5.38 3.10
C ASN A 191 3.38 -5.07 1.99
N ARG A 192 2.56 -6.05 1.61
CA ARG A 192 1.49 -5.81 0.62
C ARG A 192 0.32 -5.13 1.32
N MET A 193 -0.34 -4.20 0.65
CA MET A 193 -1.47 -3.42 1.16
C MET A 193 -2.60 -3.42 0.14
N MET A 194 -3.81 -3.03 0.56
CA MET A 194 -4.84 -2.61 -0.41
C MET A 194 -4.32 -1.44 -1.27
N GLY A 195 -4.77 -1.37 -2.52
CA GLY A 195 -4.27 -0.41 -3.49
C GLY A 195 -4.52 1.05 -3.08
N GLU A 196 -5.71 1.28 -2.58
CA GLU A 196 -6.18 2.52 -2.01
C GLU A 196 -5.47 2.90 -0.71
N HIS A 197 -5.11 1.90 0.12
CA HIS A 197 -4.39 2.15 1.38
C HIS A 197 -2.93 2.53 1.12
N VAL A 198 -2.25 1.88 0.18
CA VAL A 198 -0.87 2.32 -0.17
C VAL A 198 -0.88 3.67 -0.89
N THR A 199 -1.94 3.99 -1.63
CA THR A 199 -2.13 5.30 -2.26
C THR A 199 -2.35 6.39 -1.21
N GLU A 200 -3.19 6.14 -0.21
CA GLU A 200 -3.37 7.01 0.96
C GLU A 200 -2.06 7.13 1.76
N LEU A 201 -1.38 6.00 2.05
CA LEU A 201 -0.08 5.96 2.73
C LEU A 201 0.95 6.86 2.04
N ALA A 202 1.11 6.73 0.72
CA ALA A 202 2.02 7.58 -0.05
C ALA A 202 1.66 9.07 0.14
N HIS A 203 0.38 9.41 0.07
CA HIS A 203 -0.10 10.78 0.25
C HIS A 203 0.18 11.35 1.64
N VAL A 204 -0.16 10.60 2.70
CA VAL A 204 0.03 11.05 4.09
C VAL A 204 1.51 11.15 4.47
N LEU A 205 2.39 10.39 3.79
CA LEU A 205 3.85 10.50 3.95
C LEU A 205 4.46 11.69 3.18
N GLY A 206 3.67 12.44 2.41
CA GLY A 206 4.09 13.65 1.70
C GLY A 206 4.32 13.48 0.20
N ILE A 207 4.08 12.29 -0.36
CA ILE A 207 4.15 12.08 -1.81
C ILE A 207 2.84 12.56 -2.43
N ASN A 208 2.89 13.61 -3.25
CA ASN A 208 1.67 14.19 -3.81
C ASN A 208 0.97 13.24 -4.82
N MET A 209 0.04 12.42 -4.32
CA MET A 209 -0.81 11.53 -5.13
C MET A 209 -1.94 12.24 -5.90
N ARG A 210 -1.94 13.57 -6.00
CA ARG A 210 -2.77 14.35 -6.94
C ARG A 210 -1.97 14.87 -8.14
N LYS A 211 -0.71 14.46 -8.26
CA LYS A 211 0.14 14.72 -9.42
C LYS A 211 0.06 13.56 -10.41
N VAL A 212 0.06 13.86 -11.71
CA VAL A 212 0.29 12.85 -12.74
C VAL A 212 1.79 12.55 -12.82
N TRP A 213 2.18 11.37 -12.35
CA TRP A 213 3.56 10.90 -12.30
C TRP A 213 3.95 10.13 -13.56
N ASN A 214 5.25 10.12 -13.89
CA ASN A 214 5.76 9.27 -14.96
C ASN A 214 5.89 7.84 -14.47
N ALA A 215 5.59 6.88 -15.35
CA ALA A 215 5.76 5.46 -15.08
C ALA A 215 7.20 5.14 -14.65
N ASN A 216 7.34 4.31 -13.61
CA ASN A 216 8.61 3.78 -13.13
C ASN A 216 9.64 4.82 -12.66
N GLN A 217 9.28 6.10 -12.58
CA GLN A 217 10.19 7.14 -12.12
C GLN A 217 10.43 6.97 -10.60
N MET A 218 11.69 6.74 -10.25
CA MET A 218 12.12 6.66 -8.85
C MET A 218 12.36 8.06 -8.28
N TYR A 219 11.87 8.28 -7.07
CA TYR A 219 12.12 9.48 -6.26
C TYR A 219 12.92 9.06 -5.03
N SER A 220 14.19 9.46 -4.97
CA SER A 220 15.03 9.24 -3.80
C SER A 220 14.61 10.14 -2.65
N SER A 221 14.75 9.65 -1.41
CA SER A 221 14.34 10.36 -0.18
C SER A 221 12.94 10.97 -0.26
N PRO A 222 11.89 10.18 -0.57
CA PRO A 222 10.55 10.70 -0.85
C PRO A 222 9.86 11.31 0.38
N THR A 223 10.37 10.99 1.57
CA THR A 223 9.87 11.48 2.87
C THR A 223 10.97 11.38 3.92
N SER A 224 10.91 12.20 4.96
CA SER A 224 11.77 12.08 6.14
C SER A 224 11.28 11.02 7.14
N ALA A 225 10.07 10.49 6.93
CA ALA A 225 9.48 9.47 7.77
C ALA A 225 10.37 8.22 7.88
N LYS A 226 10.25 7.51 9.00
CA LYS A 226 10.93 6.23 9.24
C LYS A 226 9.90 5.11 9.36
N VAL A 227 10.37 3.90 9.07
CA VAL A 227 9.63 2.65 9.27
C VAL A 227 10.24 1.93 10.46
N GLU A 228 9.50 1.82 11.55
CA GLU A 228 9.82 1.00 12.70
C GLU A 228 9.17 -0.37 12.51
N VAL A 229 9.97 -1.42 12.38
CA VAL A 229 9.49 -2.80 12.28
C VAL A 229 9.58 -3.44 13.66
N ILE A 230 8.49 -4.03 14.14
CA ILE A 230 8.42 -4.76 15.39
C ILE A 230 7.95 -6.20 15.14
N ALA A 231 8.48 -7.15 15.90
CA ALA A 231 8.05 -8.55 15.81
C ALA A 231 6.65 -8.76 16.42
N ASP A 232 6.33 -8.00 17.46
CA ASP A 232 5.12 -8.16 18.28
C ASP A 232 3.93 -7.31 17.77
N TYR A 233 2.79 -7.42 18.44
CA TYR A 233 1.62 -6.57 18.24
C TYR A 233 1.93 -5.11 18.60
N ASP A 234 1.52 -4.17 17.73
CA ASP A 234 1.58 -2.75 18.05
C ASP A 234 0.51 -2.36 19.09
N MET A 235 0.73 -1.24 19.77
CA MET A 235 -0.16 -0.74 20.81
C MET A 235 -0.58 0.71 20.56
N PHE A 236 -1.84 0.99 20.88
CA PHE A 236 -2.41 2.32 20.95
C PHE A 236 -3.03 2.52 22.34
N GLU A 237 -2.50 3.52 23.08
CA GLU A 237 -3.00 3.90 24.40
C GLU A 237 -3.14 2.71 25.38
N GLY A 238 -2.14 1.82 25.38
CA GLY A 238 -2.09 0.66 26.28
C GLY A 238 -2.94 -0.53 25.84
N LYS A 239 -3.57 -0.49 24.66
CA LYS A 239 -4.31 -1.60 24.06
C LYS A 239 -3.64 -2.09 22.79
N TYR A 240 -3.76 -3.39 22.50
CA TYR A 240 -3.26 -4.00 21.27
C TYR A 240 -4.06 -3.55 20.07
N ILE A 241 -3.39 -3.17 18.99
CA ILE A 241 -4.03 -2.73 17.75
C ILE A 241 -4.47 -3.95 16.95
N ASP A 242 -5.71 -3.92 16.48
CA ASP A 242 -6.18 -4.75 15.36
C ASP A 242 -6.91 -3.86 14.35
N VAL A 243 -7.13 -4.40 13.16
CA VAL A 243 -7.88 -3.75 12.09
C VAL A 243 -9.04 -4.64 11.63
N ASP A 244 -10.17 -3.99 11.40
CA ASP A 244 -11.42 -4.59 10.92
C ASP A 244 -11.28 -4.88 9.43
N TYR A 245 -10.55 -5.94 9.13
CA TYR A 245 -10.30 -6.46 7.80
C TYR A 245 -10.09 -7.98 7.90
N ALA A 246 -10.55 -8.71 6.88
CA ALA A 246 -10.44 -10.16 6.73
C ALA A 246 -9.00 -10.68 6.93
N THR A 247 -8.80 -11.68 7.80
CA THR A 247 -7.50 -12.33 8.00
C THR A 247 -7.41 -13.64 7.22
N ASP A 248 -6.20 -13.96 6.76
CA ASP A 248 -5.83 -15.19 6.04
C ASP A 248 -4.81 -15.99 6.88
N VAL A 249 -4.18 -17.02 6.28
CA VAL A 249 -3.19 -17.90 6.91
C VAL A 249 -2.08 -17.12 7.64
N GLY A 250 -1.71 -17.61 8.81
CA GLY A 250 -0.59 -17.10 9.62
C GLY A 250 -0.98 -15.99 10.60
N VAL A 251 -2.14 -15.33 10.43
CA VAL A 251 -2.54 -14.25 11.33
C VAL A 251 -3.23 -14.79 12.57
N THR A 252 -2.68 -14.45 13.74
CA THR A 252 -3.40 -14.57 15.00
C THR A 252 -3.82 -13.19 15.46
N ARG A 253 -5.13 -12.94 15.59
CA ARG A 253 -5.62 -11.65 16.12
C ARG A 253 -5.23 -11.48 17.59
N PRO A 254 -4.84 -10.27 18.03
CA PRO A 254 -4.47 -10.04 19.43
C PRO A 254 -5.61 -10.35 20.41
N GLY A 255 -6.89 -10.22 20.00
CA GLY A 255 -8.05 -10.53 20.85
C GLY A 255 -8.11 -12.00 21.25
N LYS A 256 -7.66 -12.91 20.37
CA LYS A 256 -7.59 -14.35 20.65
C LYS A 256 -6.54 -14.70 21.72
N ILE A 257 -5.47 -13.90 21.82
CA ILE A 257 -4.36 -14.15 22.75
C ILE A 257 -4.55 -13.39 24.06
N HIS A 258 -4.95 -12.11 23.97
CA HIS A 258 -4.93 -11.17 25.08
C HIS A 258 -6.32 -10.80 25.60
N GLY A 259 -7.39 -11.23 24.92
CA GLY A 259 -8.78 -10.88 25.22
C GLY A 259 -9.24 -9.62 24.47
N ASP A 260 -10.49 -9.64 24.00
CA ASP A 260 -11.08 -8.55 23.20
C ASP A 260 -11.11 -7.20 23.95
N ASP A 261 -11.20 -7.20 25.28
CA ASP A 261 -11.20 -5.98 26.10
C ASP A 261 -9.84 -5.24 26.07
N LYS A 262 -8.76 -5.97 25.74
CA LYS A 262 -7.40 -5.44 25.58
C LYS A 262 -7.09 -4.97 24.17
N VAL A 263 -8.02 -5.14 23.23
CA VAL A 263 -7.84 -4.75 21.83
C VAL A 263 -8.51 -3.42 21.56
N VAL A 264 -7.88 -2.65 20.68
CA VAL A 264 -8.46 -1.47 20.06
C VAL A 264 -8.55 -1.73 18.56
N MET A 265 -9.79 -1.91 18.10
CA MET A 265 -10.07 -2.11 16.69
C MET A 265 -10.06 -0.77 15.96
N PHE A 266 -9.30 -0.69 14.87
CA PHE A 266 -9.43 0.33 13.84
C PHE A 266 -10.30 -0.21 12.72
N GLY A 267 -11.21 0.61 12.18
CA GLY A 267 -11.97 0.21 11.01
C GLY A 267 -11.09 0.15 9.75
N SER A 268 -11.63 -0.40 8.67
CA SER A 268 -11.03 -0.27 7.33
C SER A 268 -12.08 0.17 6.31
N TRP A 269 -11.62 0.52 5.12
CA TRP A 269 -12.45 0.93 3.98
C TRP A 269 -11.86 0.36 2.69
N VAL A 270 -12.69 0.23 1.66
CA VAL A 270 -12.23 -0.21 0.34
C VAL A 270 -12.71 0.70 -0.77
N ALA A 271 -11.88 0.91 -1.80
CA ALA A 271 -12.26 1.73 -2.95
C ALA A 271 -13.18 0.94 -3.89
N SER A 272 -14.22 1.59 -4.41
CA SER A 272 -15.13 1.02 -5.41
C SER A 272 -15.39 2.03 -6.52
N GLU A 273 -15.52 1.54 -7.75
CA GLU A 273 -15.95 2.34 -8.90
C GLU A 273 -17.49 2.49 -8.93
N GLN A 274 -18.21 1.71 -8.14
CA GLN A 274 -19.67 1.65 -8.15
C GLN A 274 -20.28 2.11 -6.81
N PRO A 275 -21.31 2.97 -6.83
CA PRO A 275 -21.92 3.48 -5.60
C PRO A 275 -22.36 2.41 -4.59
N ASP A 276 -22.78 1.26 -5.10
CA ASP A 276 -23.31 0.13 -4.36
C ASP A 276 -22.25 -0.95 -4.04
N GLY A 277 -20.99 -0.75 -4.45
CA GLY A 277 -19.91 -1.70 -4.23
C GLY A 277 -20.08 -3.03 -4.97
N LYS A 278 -20.93 -3.12 -6.00
CA LYS A 278 -21.18 -4.40 -6.69
C LYS A 278 -20.02 -4.89 -7.55
N ASP A 279 -19.10 -3.99 -7.86
CA ASP A 279 -17.80 -4.35 -8.43
C ASP A 279 -16.94 -5.11 -7.43
N LEU A 280 -17.15 -4.96 -6.12
CA LEU A 280 -16.36 -5.64 -5.10
C LEU A 280 -16.73 -7.13 -4.97
N PRO A 281 -15.83 -7.96 -4.42
CA PRO A 281 -16.07 -9.38 -4.31
C PRO A 281 -17.22 -9.65 -3.34
N ALA A 282 -18.21 -10.44 -3.79
CA ALA A 282 -19.48 -10.58 -3.09
C ALA A 282 -19.37 -11.29 -1.73
N ASN A 283 -18.46 -12.28 -1.60
CA ASN A 283 -18.54 -13.31 -0.56
C ASN A 283 -17.17 -13.75 0.01
N MET A 284 -16.15 -12.89 0.05
CA MET A 284 -14.88 -13.25 0.70
C MET A 284 -14.97 -13.10 2.22
N ALA A 285 -15.78 -13.96 2.83
CA ALA A 285 -15.96 -14.12 4.27
C ALA A 285 -14.74 -14.85 4.88
N TRP A 286 -13.56 -14.23 4.81
CA TRP A 286 -12.44 -14.66 5.65
C TRP A 286 -12.67 -14.11 7.06
N GLU A 287 -12.16 -14.78 8.10
CA GLU A 287 -12.36 -14.42 9.52
C GLU A 287 -12.03 -12.92 9.74
N GLY A 288 -13.03 -12.05 9.79
CA GLY A 288 -12.79 -10.70 9.26
C GLY A 288 -13.50 -9.52 9.88
N GLY A 289 -14.57 -9.75 10.59
CA GLY A 289 -15.35 -8.70 11.23
C GLY A 289 -15.09 -8.66 12.72
N VAL A 290 -15.28 -7.47 13.29
CA VAL A 290 -15.40 -7.26 14.74
C VAL A 290 -16.22 -8.40 15.38
N SER A 291 -15.64 -9.06 16.40
CA SER A 291 -16.31 -10.09 17.20
C SER A 291 -16.83 -11.30 16.40
N GLY A 292 -16.01 -11.84 15.49
CA GLY A 292 -16.31 -13.10 14.80
C GLY A 292 -17.36 -13.01 13.69
N ARG A 293 -17.74 -11.79 13.29
CA ARG A 293 -18.57 -11.56 12.10
C ARG A 293 -17.72 -11.69 10.84
N PRO A 294 -18.29 -12.00 9.67
CA PRO A 294 -17.57 -11.87 8.41
C PRO A 294 -17.31 -10.41 8.05
N TYR A 295 -16.19 -10.13 7.38
CA TYR A 295 -15.97 -8.84 6.72
C TYR A 295 -16.79 -8.78 5.42
N VAL A 296 -17.53 -7.69 5.19
CA VAL A 296 -18.40 -7.53 4.02
C VAL A 296 -17.93 -6.34 3.19
N PHE A 297 -17.13 -6.58 2.15
CA PHE A 297 -16.47 -5.52 1.34
C PHE A 297 -17.41 -4.38 0.92
N LYS A 298 -18.62 -4.69 0.44
CA LYS A 298 -19.60 -3.68 0.03
C LYS A 298 -20.00 -2.70 1.14
N GLU A 299 -20.01 -3.12 2.41
CA GLU A 299 -20.37 -2.26 3.55
C GLU A 299 -19.22 -1.27 3.88
N HIS A 300 -18.02 -1.60 3.43
CA HIS A 300 -16.81 -0.81 3.60
C HIS A 300 -16.43 0.02 2.35
N ALA A 301 -17.23 -0.06 1.28
CA ALA A 301 -16.98 0.61 0.00
C ALA A 301 -17.04 2.14 0.10
N ARG A 302 -16.12 2.83 -0.59
CA ARG A 302 -16.03 4.29 -0.72
C ARG A 302 -15.65 4.67 -2.16
N ASN A 303 -16.34 5.66 -2.74
CA ASN A 303 -16.31 5.89 -4.19
C ASN A 303 -15.56 7.16 -4.63
N ASP A 304 -15.10 7.98 -3.68
CA ASP A 304 -14.54 9.32 -3.93
C ASP A 304 -13.17 9.56 -3.27
N MET A 305 -12.65 8.58 -2.54
CA MET A 305 -11.37 8.71 -1.82
C MET A 305 -10.16 8.42 -2.70
N VAL A 306 -10.25 7.37 -3.52
CA VAL A 306 -9.19 6.94 -4.43
C VAL A 306 -9.84 6.54 -5.74
N CYS A 307 -9.15 6.83 -6.83
CA CYS A 307 -9.56 6.44 -8.16
C CYS A 307 -8.33 6.25 -9.05
N SER A 308 -8.53 5.52 -10.14
CA SER A 308 -7.50 5.27 -11.13
C SER A 308 -7.83 5.90 -12.48
N TYR A 309 -6.82 6.17 -13.30
CA TYR A 309 -6.98 6.55 -14.72
C TYR A 309 -6.17 5.60 -15.60
N ALA A 310 -6.76 5.15 -16.70
CA ALA A 310 -6.08 4.32 -17.66
C ALA A 310 -4.91 5.08 -18.32
N LYS A 311 -3.84 4.35 -18.66
CA LYS A 311 -2.64 4.87 -19.32
C LYS A 311 -2.93 5.76 -20.54
N ARG A 312 -3.90 5.39 -21.36
CA ARG A 312 -4.32 6.14 -22.56
C ARG A 312 -4.87 7.53 -22.25
N ASP A 313 -5.43 7.72 -21.06
CA ASP A 313 -6.08 8.96 -20.66
C ASP A 313 -5.08 9.92 -19.95
N LEU A 314 -3.85 9.47 -19.63
CA LEU A 314 -2.88 10.24 -18.83
C LEU A 314 -2.36 11.50 -19.52
N GLU A 315 -2.16 11.49 -20.84
CA GLU A 315 -1.72 12.70 -21.56
C GLU A 315 -2.80 13.78 -21.56
N GLY A 316 -4.07 13.39 -21.71
CA GLY A 316 -5.20 14.28 -21.52
C GLY A 316 -5.29 14.79 -20.08
N LEU A 317 -5.08 13.91 -19.09
CA LEU A 317 -5.11 14.29 -17.68
C LEU A 317 -4.00 15.28 -17.31
N LYS A 318 -2.80 15.17 -17.91
CA LYS A 318 -1.73 16.19 -17.79
C LYS A 318 -2.17 17.56 -18.31
N VAL A 319 -2.98 17.62 -19.37
CA VAL A 319 -3.56 18.90 -19.85
C VAL A 319 -4.50 19.47 -18.80
N VAL A 320 -5.38 18.66 -18.22
CA VAL A 320 -6.28 19.07 -17.13
C VAL A 320 -5.48 19.60 -15.94
N GLN A 321 -4.49 18.84 -15.47
CA GLN A 321 -3.62 19.21 -14.37
C GLN A 321 -2.91 20.56 -14.61
N ARG A 322 -2.38 20.80 -15.82
CA ARG A 322 -1.75 22.08 -16.18
C ARG A 322 -2.73 23.25 -16.10
N SER A 323 -3.99 23.06 -16.50
CA SER A 323 -5.04 24.08 -16.40
C SER A 323 -5.41 24.46 -14.94
N MET A 324 -4.95 23.65 -13.98
CA MET A 324 -5.21 23.80 -12.54
C MET A 324 -3.96 24.19 -11.75
N GLY A 325 -2.88 24.60 -12.43
CA GLY A 325 -1.66 25.05 -11.75
C GLY A 325 -0.74 23.90 -11.31
N GLY A 326 -0.90 22.70 -11.86
CA GLY A 326 0.03 21.59 -11.64
C GLY A 326 -0.40 20.54 -10.62
N GLU A 327 -1.57 20.68 -10.01
CA GLU A 327 -2.16 19.68 -9.10
C GLU A 327 -3.63 19.44 -9.45
N LEU A 328 -4.07 18.18 -9.41
CA LEU A 328 -5.47 17.82 -9.59
C LEU A 328 -6.28 18.14 -8.31
N PRO A 329 -7.58 18.43 -8.42
CA PRO A 329 -8.39 18.86 -7.28
C PRO A 329 -8.73 17.66 -6.39
N ARG A 330 -9.16 17.94 -5.15
CA ARG A 330 -9.73 16.91 -4.26
C ARG A 330 -11.04 16.30 -4.79
N SER A 331 -11.70 16.98 -5.72
CA SER A 331 -12.91 16.48 -6.38
C SER A 331 -12.62 15.52 -7.55
N LEU A 332 -11.33 15.23 -7.85
CA LEU A 332 -10.92 14.44 -9.02
C LEU A 332 -11.72 13.14 -9.15
N CYS A 333 -11.76 12.33 -8.10
CA CYS A 333 -12.42 11.02 -8.16
C CYS A 333 -13.94 11.13 -8.34
N ALA A 334 -14.58 12.05 -7.62
CA ALA A 334 -16.01 12.34 -7.79
C ALA A 334 -16.36 12.85 -9.20
N LYS A 335 -15.37 13.39 -9.94
CA LYS A 335 -15.54 13.93 -11.30
C LYS A 335 -14.90 13.06 -12.39
N LYS A 336 -14.41 11.87 -12.05
CA LYS A 336 -13.66 10.97 -12.96
C LYS A 336 -14.38 10.76 -14.29
N ALA A 337 -15.65 10.37 -14.26
CA ALA A 337 -16.43 10.07 -15.46
C ALA A 337 -16.48 11.27 -16.44
N CYS A 338 -16.79 12.47 -15.94
CA CYS A 338 -16.82 13.69 -16.76
C CYS A 338 -15.45 14.04 -17.33
N ILE A 339 -14.39 13.91 -16.52
CA ILE A 339 -13.02 14.21 -16.95
C ILE A 339 -12.59 13.25 -18.07
N VAL A 340 -12.85 11.95 -17.90
CA VAL A 340 -12.54 10.93 -18.91
C VAL A 340 -13.31 11.19 -20.20
N GLU A 341 -14.59 11.53 -20.12
CA GLU A 341 -15.40 11.91 -21.29
C GLU A 341 -14.81 13.13 -22.01
N ALA A 342 -14.43 14.18 -21.27
CA ALA A 342 -13.82 15.37 -21.84
C ALA A 342 -12.47 15.06 -22.50
N ILE A 343 -11.62 14.22 -21.89
CA ILE A 343 -10.35 13.78 -22.46
C ILE A 343 -10.58 13.02 -23.77
N ARG A 344 -11.48 12.04 -23.77
CA ARG A 344 -11.75 11.18 -24.93
C ARG A 344 -12.46 11.92 -26.06
N ALA A 345 -13.16 13.01 -25.76
CA ALA A 345 -13.72 13.93 -26.74
C ALA A 345 -12.71 14.97 -27.28
N ASN A 346 -11.41 14.85 -26.94
CA ASN A 346 -10.35 15.81 -27.25
C ASN A 346 -10.63 17.24 -26.72
N LYS A 347 -11.30 17.32 -25.56
CA LYS A 347 -11.71 18.57 -24.88
C LYS A 347 -11.08 18.66 -23.48
N ALA A 348 -9.89 18.10 -23.29
CA ALA A 348 -9.21 18.10 -21.99
C ALA A 348 -8.97 19.52 -21.42
N ALA A 349 -8.69 20.49 -22.29
CA ALA A 349 -8.51 21.90 -21.88
C ALA A 349 -9.80 22.54 -21.32
N GLU A 350 -10.97 22.02 -21.70
CA GLU A 350 -12.28 22.51 -21.23
C GLU A 350 -12.76 21.76 -19.96
N ALA A 351 -12.08 20.67 -19.57
CA ALA A 351 -12.54 19.79 -18.50
C ALA A 351 -12.76 20.52 -17.17
N LYS A 352 -11.91 21.50 -16.85
CA LYS A 352 -12.04 22.32 -15.64
C LYS A 352 -13.42 23.00 -15.56
N ALA A 353 -13.80 23.70 -16.63
CA ALA A 353 -15.09 24.39 -16.69
C ALA A 353 -16.26 23.41 -16.83
N ARG A 354 -16.12 22.38 -17.70
CA ARG A 354 -17.20 21.43 -17.99
C ARG A 354 -17.57 20.54 -16.81
N CYS A 355 -16.57 20.14 -16.00
CA CYS A 355 -16.78 19.21 -14.90
C CYS A 355 -16.89 19.90 -13.53
N GLY A 356 -16.69 21.22 -13.46
CA GLY A 356 -16.70 21.99 -12.22
C GLY A 356 -15.56 21.56 -11.28
N LEU A 357 -14.32 21.63 -11.78
CA LEU A 357 -13.10 21.17 -11.09
C LEU A 357 -12.43 22.26 -10.25
#